data_AF-A0AAV0P420-F1
#
_entry.id   AF-A0AAV0P420-F1
#
_cell.length_a   1.000
_cell.length_b   1.000
_cell.length_c   1.000
_cell.angle_alpha   90.00
_cell.angle_beta   90.00
_cell.angle_gamma   90.00
#
_symmetry.space_group_name_H-M   'P 1'
#
loop_
_entity.id
_entity.type
_entity.pdbx_description
1 polymer ?
#
loop_
_entity_poly.entity_id
_entity_poly.type
_entity_poly.pdbx_seq_one_letter_code
_entity_poly.pdbx_strand_id
1 'polypeptide(L)'
;MAIVVQFLPKKVRECFLDLGSFSEDKKIPLDVLINMWVEIHVVDEEEAFAILVELADKNLLTLVKDARVGDLYSIYHDISVIQHDVLRDLTIHMTNHGEINERKQIIMSRREIELPREWERNAGKPFCAQIISIHTGEMKKMDWLTMDLPKAEVLIIKFFATTYFLPPFIHNMPRLRALIVINHHSQNATLRNLSIRSNNINL
;
A
#
# COMPACT_ATOMS: atom_id res chain seq x y z
N MET A 1 -22.52 -6.25 -2.45
CA MET A 1 -21.20 -5.74 -2.00
C MET A 1 -21.01 -4.26 -2.32
N ALA A 2 -21.10 -3.81 -3.58
CA ALA A 2 -20.97 -2.38 -3.92
C ALA A 2 -21.93 -1.43 -3.17
N ILE A 3 -23.16 -1.87 -2.91
CA ILE A 3 -24.17 -1.10 -2.16
C ILE A 3 -23.70 -0.79 -0.71
N VAL A 4 -23.07 -1.76 -0.04
CA VAL A 4 -22.60 -1.59 1.36
C VAL A 4 -21.53 -0.50 1.42
N VAL A 5 -20.63 -0.46 0.43
CA VAL A 5 -19.54 0.53 0.35
C VAL A 5 -20.06 1.95 0.12
N GLN A 6 -21.20 2.11 -0.59
CA GLN A 6 -21.79 3.43 -0.83
C GLN A 6 -22.40 4.06 0.42
N PHE A 7 -22.84 3.25 1.39
CA PHE A 7 -23.41 3.71 2.65
C PHE A 7 -22.41 3.85 3.80
N LEU A 8 -21.12 3.59 3.55
CA LEU A 8 -20.07 3.79 4.54
C LEU A 8 -19.86 5.29 4.81
N PRO A 9 -19.55 5.67 6.07
CA PRO A 9 -19.02 6.99 6.38
C PRO A 9 -17.79 7.28 5.50
N LYS A 10 -17.60 8.55 5.13
CA LYS A 10 -16.55 8.94 4.17
C LYS A 10 -15.16 8.41 4.56
N LYS A 11 -14.75 8.56 5.83
CA LYS A 11 -13.45 8.08 6.33
C LYS A 11 -13.31 6.56 6.23
N VAL A 12 -14.33 5.82 6.66
CA VAL A 12 -14.38 4.34 6.60
C VAL A 12 -14.28 3.85 5.16
N ARG A 13 -14.99 4.53 4.24
CA ARG A 13 -14.93 4.23 2.81
C ARG A 13 -13.55 4.48 2.23
N GLU A 14 -12.89 5.59 2.57
CA GLU A 14 -11.55 5.89 2.09
C GLU A 14 -10.53 4.86 2.60
N CYS A 15 -10.59 4.49 3.89
CA CYS A 15 -9.76 3.43 4.47
C CYS A 15 -9.96 2.09 3.76
N PHE A 16 -11.22 1.74 3.43
CA PHE A 16 -11.53 0.54 2.64
C PHE A 16 -10.90 0.59 1.24
N LEU A 17 -10.95 1.73 0.54
CA LEU A 17 -10.36 1.86 -0.79
C LEU A 17 -8.84 1.69 -0.77
N ASP A 18 -8.15 2.12 0.30
CA ASP A 18 -6.70 1.99 0.42
C ASP A 18 -6.25 0.52 0.51
N LEU A 19 -7.11 -0.37 1.01
CA LEU A 19 -6.84 -1.82 1.06
C LEU A 19 -6.52 -2.40 -0.32
N GLY A 20 -7.09 -1.84 -1.39
CA GLY A 20 -6.80 -2.24 -2.77
C GLY A 20 -5.33 -2.13 -3.17
N SER A 21 -4.55 -1.33 -2.43
CA SER A 21 -3.11 -1.17 -2.63
C SER A 21 -2.32 -2.41 -2.21
N PHE A 22 -2.89 -3.27 -1.35
CA PHE A 22 -2.26 -4.50 -0.89
C PHE A 22 -2.53 -5.67 -1.84
N SER A 23 -1.86 -6.79 -1.59
CA SER A 23 -2.06 -8.03 -2.36
C SER A 23 -3.14 -8.88 -1.71
N GLU A 24 -3.94 -9.48 -2.56
CA GLU A 24 -5.07 -10.39 -2.33
C GLU A 24 -4.81 -11.45 -1.24
N ASP A 25 -3.85 -12.35 -1.46
CA ASP A 25 -3.64 -13.50 -0.57
C ASP A 25 -2.55 -13.30 0.49
N LYS A 26 -2.33 -12.06 0.91
CA LYS A 26 -1.25 -11.75 1.85
C LYS A 26 -1.80 -11.17 3.13
N LYS A 27 -1.37 -11.76 4.24
CA LYS A 27 -1.54 -11.20 5.58
C LYS A 27 -0.87 -9.84 5.61
N ILE A 28 -1.66 -8.80 5.83
CA ILE A 28 -1.17 -7.44 6.10
C ILE A 28 -1.05 -7.33 7.62
N PRO A 29 0.14 -7.07 8.17
CA PRO A 29 0.27 -6.80 9.60
C PRO A 29 -0.62 -5.63 10.03
N LEU A 30 -1.29 -5.75 11.17
CA LEU A 30 -2.24 -4.74 11.66
C LEU A 30 -1.58 -3.37 11.81
N ASP A 31 -0.40 -3.33 12.41
CA ASP A 31 0.43 -2.14 12.62
C ASP A 31 0.74 -1.41 11.31
N VAL A 32 1.06 -2.12 10.24
CA VAL A 32 1.32 -1.53 8.92
C VAL A 32 0.08 -0.78 8.41
N LEU A 33 -1.10 -1.37 8.57
CA LEU A 33 -2.35 -0.76 8.10
C LEU A 33 -2.77 0.44 8.95
N ILE A 34 -2.69 0.32 10.28
CA ILE A 34 -3.01 1.40 11.22
C ILE A 34 -2.08 2.59 11.00
N ASN A 35 -0.76 2.36 10.97
CA ASN A 35 0.23 3.42 10.73
C ASN A 35 -0.01 4.12 9.38
N MET A 36 -0.32 3.35 8.34
CA MET A 36 -0.65 3.93 7.03
C MET A 36 -1.88 4.84 7.11
N TRP A 37 -2.97 4.41 7.77
CA TRP A 37 -4.19 5.21 7.89
C TRP A 37 -4.02 6.46 8.77
N VAL A 38 -3.29 6.34 9.88
CA VAL A 38 -2.93 7.48 10.74
C VAL A 38 -2.22 8.57 9.92
N GLU A 39 -1.27 8.17 9.08
CA GLU A 39 -0.47 9.11 8.29
C GLU A 39 -1.26 9.80 7.16
N ILE A 40 -2.15 9.09 6.45
CA ILE A 40 -2.85 9.64 5.26
C ILE A 40 -4.21 10.26 5.56
N HIS A 41 -4.92 9.77 6.59
CA HIS A 41 -6.26 10.23 6.94
C HIS A 41 -6.28 11.17 8.15
N VAL A 42 -5.13 11.39 8.79
CA VAL A 42 -4.99 12.25 9.98
C VAL A 42 -6.00 11.83 11.04
N VAL A 43 -6.04 10.53 11.30
CA VAL A 43 -6.80 9.88 12.36
C VAL A 43 -5.82 9.42 13.43
N ASP A 44 -6.27 9.32 14.68
CA ASP A 44 -5.46 8.67 15.71
C ASP A 44 -5.55 7.14 15.60
N GLU A 45 -4.69 6.43 16.35
CA GLU A 45 -4.65 4.96 16.33
C GLU A 45 -5.97 4.33 16.79
N GLU A 46 -6.68 4.96 17.74
CA GLU A 46 -7.95 4.48 18.27
C GLU A 46 -9.07 4.59 17.21
N GLU A 47 -9.14 5.71 16.49
CA GLU A 47 -10.04 5.93 15.37
C GLU A 47 -9.72 4.98 14.21
N ALA A 48 -8.44 4.80 13.86
CA ALA A 48 -8.01 3.84 12.84
C ALA A 48 -8.42 2.40 13.19
N PHE A 49 -8.26 2.01 14.46
CA PHE A 49 -8.68 0.69 14.95
C PHE A 49 -10.20 0.54 14.96
N ALA A 50 -10.96 1.57 15.33
CA ALA A 50 -12.41 1.56 15.26
C ALA A 50 -12.91 1.38 13.81
N ILE A 51 -12.28 2.06 12.85
CA ILE A 51 -12.57 1.90 11.42
C ILE A 51 -12.29 0.45 10.98
N LEU A 52 -11.17 -0.13 11.40
CA LEU A 52 -10.83 -1.52 11.10
C LEU A 52 -11.91 -2.50 11.58
N VAL A 53 -12.34 -2.35 12.84
CA VAL A 53 -13.40 -3.19 13.44
C VAL A 53 -14.71 -3.01 12.69
N GLU A 54 -15.09 -1.78 12.34
CA GLU A 54 -16.30 -1.53 11.55
C GLU A 54 -16.25 -2.22 10.16
N LEU A 55 -15.08 -2.20 9.50
CA LEU A 55 -14.89 -2.90 8.23
C LEU A 55 -14.99 -4.42 8.40
N ALA A 56 -14.44 -4.97 9.49
CA ALA A 56 -14.53 -6.39 9.81
C ALA A 56 -15.99 -6.82 10.05
N ASP A 57 -16.75 -6.06 10.85
CA ASP A 57 -18.16 -6.34 11.16
C ASP A 57 -19.05 -6.32 9.91
N LYS A 58 -18.68 -5.51 8.91
CA LYS A 58 -19.35 -5.45 7.61
C LYS A 58 -18.85 -6.49 6.60
N ASN A 59 -17.97 -7.40 7.03
CA ASN A 59 -17.33 -8.42 6.20
C ASN A 59 -16.55 -7.85 5.00
N LEU A 60 -15.96 -6.66 5.16
CA LEU A 60 -15.13 -6.00 4.15
C LEU A 60 -13.64 -6.32 4.30
N LEU A 61 -13.26 -6.98 5.39
CA LEU A 61 -11.95 -7.58 5.63
C LEU A 61 -12.11 -8.69 6.67
N THR A 62 -11.07 -9.49 6.87
CA THR A 62 -11.03 -10.53 7.89
C THR A 62 -9.82 -10.34 8.79
N LEU A 63 -10.05 -10.31 10.10
CA LEU A 63 -8.99 -10.27 11.11
C LEU A 63 -8.60 -11.71 11.47
N VAL A 64 -7.30 -11.99 11.41
CA VAL A 64 -6.74 -13.31 11.71
C VAL A 64 -5.64 -13.13 12.75
N LYS A 65 -5.76 -13.85 13.87
CA LYS A 65 -4.71 -13.96 14.88
C LYS A 65 -3.81 -15.14 14.57
N ASP A 66 -2.49 -14.95 14.52
CA ASP A 66 -1.56 -16.07 14.33
C ASP A 66 -1.34 -16.79 15.67
N ALA A 67 -1.89 -17.99 15.82
CA ALA A 67 -1.91 -18.75 17.08
C ALA A 67 -0.55 -19.37 17.48
N ARG A 68 0.53 -19.07 16.76
CA ARG A 68 1.84 -19.72 16.92
C ARG A 68 2.77 -19.05 17.93
N VAL A 69 2.36 -17.93 18.52
CA VAL A 69 3.12 -17.22 19.56
C VAL A 69 2.44 -17.48 20.91
N GLY A 70 3.18 -18.11 21.83
CA GLY A 70 2.69 -18.60 23.11
C GLY A 70 1.96 -17.54 23.94
N ASP A 71 0.97 -18.03 24.67
CA ASP A 71 -0.15 -17.33 25.33
C ASP A 71 0.22 -16.43 26.53
N LEU A 72 1.36 -15.72 26.49
CA LEU A 72 1.81 -14.92 27.65
C LEU A 72 1.98 -13.42 27.40
N TYR A 73 2.08 -12.96 26.14
CA TYR A 73 2.16 -11.53 25.81
C TYR A 73 1.58 -11.24 24.42
N SER A 74 0.30 -11.51 24.21
CA SER A 74 -0.40 -11.28 22.94
C SER A 74 -0.59 -9.77 22.68
N ILE A 75 0.48 -9.10 22.25
CA ILE A 75 0.47 -7.71 21.80
C ILE A 75 -0.15 -7.67 20.39
N TYR A 76 -0.79 -6.57 20.02
CA TYR A 76 -1.41 -6.27 18.71
C TYR A 76 -0.64 -6.74 17.45
N HIS A 77 0.66 -7.00 17.55
CA HIS A 77 1.55 -7.53 16.50
C HIS A 77 1.16 -8.93 15.97
N ASP A 78 0.34 -9.70 16.69
CA ASP A 78 -0.08 -11.04 16.23
C ASP A 78 -1.33 -11.03 15.34
N ILE A 79 -1.92 -9.85 15.12
CA ILE A 79 -3.11 -9.68 14.30
C ILE A 79 -2.69 -9.32 12.88
N SER A 80 -3.23 -10.06 11.91
CA SER A 80 -3.12 -9.78 10.49
C SER A 80 -4.49 -9.54 9.88
N VAL A 81 -4.52 -8.68 8.89
CA VAL A 81 -5.68 -8.41 8.05
C VAL A 81 -5.56 -9.22 6.77
N ILE A 82 -6.64 -9.88 6.37
CA ILE A 82 -6.79 -10.54 5.07
C ILE A 82 -7.94 -9.86 4.33
N GLN A 83 -7.73 -9.55 3.06
CA GLN A 83 -8.76 -9.03 2.16
C GLN A 83 -9.19 -10.14 1.20
N HIS A 84 -10.47 -10.17 0.84
CA HIS A 84 -10.97 -11.07 -0.19
C HIS A 84 -10.73 -10.48 -1.60
N ASP A 85 -10.40 -11.35 -2.54
CA ASP A 85 -10.17 -11.09 -3.97
C ASP A 85 -11.23 -10.17 -4.58
N VAL A 86 -12.50 -10.52 -4.38
CA VAL A 86 -13.65 -9.77 -4.90
C VAL A 86 -13.72 -8.35 -4.31
N LEU A 87 -13.33 -8.17 -3.05
CA LEU A 87 -13.30 -6.86 -2.40
C LEU A 87 -12.14 -6.02 -2.91
N ARG A 88 -10.99 -6.65 -3.13
CA ARG A 88 -9.83 -6.00 -3.74
C ARG A 88 -10.15 -5.53 -5.15
N ASP A 89 -10.72 -6.37 -5.99
CA ASP A 89 -11.14 -6.00 -7.34
C ASP A 89 -12.17 -4.87 -7.33
N LEU A 90 -13.10 -4.89 -6.38
CA LEU A 90 -14.05 -3.80 -6.18
C LEU A 90 -13.33 -2.49 -5.84
N THR A 91 -12.37 -2.50 -4.92
CA THR A 91 -11.60 -1.29 -4.57
C THR A 91 -10.80 -0.75 -5.76
N ILE A 92 -10.14 -1.63 -6.52
CA ILE A 92 -9.39 -1.27 -7.74
C ILE A 92 -10.33 -0.68 -8.79
N HIS A 93 -11.51 -1.27 -8.98
CA HIS A 93 -12.49 -0.75 -9.92
C HIS A 93 -12.96 0.66 -9.53
N MET A 94 -13.25 0.87 -8.24
CA MET A 94 -13.72 2.17 -7.73
C MET A 94 -12.64 3.26 -7.76
N THR A 95 -11.36 2.90 -7.71
CA THR A 95 -10.24 3.86 -7.77
C THR A 95 -9.73 4.10 -9.19
N ASN A 96 -10.02 3.20 -10.14
CA ASN A 96 -9.63 3.30 -11.55
C ASN A 96 -10.62 4.12 -12.39
N HIS A 97 -10.94 5.34 -11.95
CA HIS A 97 -11.71 6.30 -12.74
C HIS A 97 -10.85 7.49 -13.16
N GLY A 98 -10.92 7.86 -14.44
CA GLY A 98 -10.20 9.00 -15.01
C GLY A 98 -8.77 8.68 -15.50
N GLU A 99 -8.08 9.74 -15.92
CA GLU A 99 -6.68 9.68 -16.35
C GLU A 99 -5.78 9.22 -15.20
N ILE A 100 -4.79 8.38 -15.49
CA ILE A 100 -3.90 7.82 -14.47
C ILE A 100 -3.19 8.89 -13.61
N ASN A 101 -2.87 10.05 -14.20
CA ASN A 101 -2.21 11.16 -13.51
C ASN A 101 -3.12 11.89 -12.52
N GLU A 102 -4.43 11.73 -12.64
CA GLU A 102 -5.42 12.38 -11.77
C GLU A 102 -5.93 11.44 -10.66
N ARG A 103 -5.65 10.13 -10.77
CA ARG A 103 -6.11 9.13 -9.79
C ARG A 103 -5.49 9.39 -8.41
N LYS A 104 -6.31 9.24 -7.36
CA LYS A 104 -5.87 9.32 -5.96
C LYS A 104 -4.92 8.16 -5.61
N GLN A 105 -5.05 7.02 -6.29
CA GLN A 105 -4.23 5.83 -6.08
C GLN A 105 -3.78 5.26 -7.43
N ILE A 106 -2.52 4.83 -7.52
CA ILE A 106 -1.97 4.16 -8.70
C ILE A 106 -1.49 2.78 -8.26
N ILE A 107 -2.17 1.73 -8.73
CA ILE A 107 -1.97 0.36 -8.24
C ILE A 107 -1.66 -0.57 -9.40
N MET A 108 -0.58 -1.35 -9.28
CA MET A 108 -0.36 -2.53 -10.12
C MET A 108 -1.24 -3.67 -9.63
N SER A 109 -2.22 -4.06 -10.44
CA SER A 109 -3.17 -5.15 -10.11
C SER A 109 -2.48 -6.51 -9.95
N ARG A 110 -1.43 -6.75 -10.75
CA ARG A 110 -0.64 -7.99 -10.75
C ARG A 110 0.85 -7.69 -10.87
N ARG A 111 1.67 -8.70 -10.56
CA ARG A 111 3.12 -8.62 -10.74
C ARG A 111 3.48 -8.58 -12.22
N GLU A 112 4.28 -7.61 -12.61
CA GLU A 112 4.87 -7.53 -13.96
C GLU A 112 6.39 -7.37 -13.88
N ILE A 113 7.10 -7.64 -14.98
CA ILE A 113 8.57 -7.52 -15.00
C ILE A 113 8.98 -6.05 -15.06
N GLU A 114 8.22 -5.25 -15.80
CA GLU A 114 8.46 -3.82 -16.02
C GLU A 114 7.27 -3.01 -15.50
N LEU A 115 7.44 -1.70 -15.41
CA LEU A 115 6.33 -0.79 -15.10
C LEU A 115 5.34 -0.74 -16.27
N PRO A 116 4.03 -0.56 -16.00
CA PRO A 116 3.03 -0.54 -17.06
C PRO A 116 3.30 0.57 -18.09
N ARG A 117 3.16 0.25 -19.38
CA ARG A 117 3.34 1.22 -20.49
C ARG A 117 2.45 2.46 -20.37
N GLU A 118 1.31 2.34 -19.71
CA GLU A 118 0.43 3.48 -19.42
C GLU A 118 1.14 4.54 -18.54
N TRP A 119 1.97 4.12 -17.59
CA TRP A 119 2.70 5.02 -16.70
C TRP A 119 3.81 5.73 -17.48
N GLU A 120 4.52 5.00 -18.33
CA GLU A 120 5.55 5.55 -19.22
C GLU A 120 4.98 6.61 -20.16
N ARG A 121 3.84 6.34 -20.80
CA ARG A 121 3.17 7.30 -21.70
C ARG A 121 2.80 8.60 -21.01
N ASN A 122 2.56 8.56 -19.70
CA ASN A 122 2.15 9.73 -18.93
C ASN A 122 3.26 10.30 -18.02
N ALA A 123 4.48 9.75 -18.09
CA ALA A 123 5.63 10.19 -17.30
C ALA A 123 6.03 11.66 -17.58
N GLY A 124 5.58 12.24 -18.70
CA GLY A 124 5.80 13.65 -19.04
C GLY A 124 4.97 14.65 -18.23
N LYS A 125 4.01 14.20 -17.40
CA LYS A 125 3.20 15.06 -16.53
C LYS A 125 3.30 14.57 -15.07
N PRO A 126 3.10 15.46 -14.08
CA PRO A 126 3.04 15.04 -12.67
C PRO A 126 1.87 14.10 -12.40
N PHE A 127 2.06 13.16 -11.48
CA PHE A 127 1.02 12.28 -10.97
C PHE A 127 0.48 12.83 -9.64
N CYS A 128 -0.84 12.97 -9.54
CA CYS A 128 -1.53 13.48 -8.35
C CYS A 128 -1.84 12.40 -7.30
N ALA A 129 -1.31 11.19 -7.47
CA ALA A 129 -1.59 10.07 -6.58
C ALA A 129 -1.04 10.32 -5.17
N GLN A 130 -1.87 9.96 -4.18
CA GLN A 130 -1.50 9.92 -2.77
C GLN A 130 -0.85 8.58 -2.42
N ILE A 131 -1.33 7.48 -2.99
CA ILE A 131 -0.80 6.13 -2.78
C ILE A 131 -0.33 5.53 -4.11
N ILE A 132 0.87 4.95 -4.09
CA ILE A 132 1.43 4.20 -5.22
C ILE A 132 1.75 2.79 -4.75
N SER A 133 1.19 1.79 -5.43
CA SER A 133 1.47 0.37 -5.17
C SER A 133 2.09 -0.29 -6.39
N ILE A 134 3.33 -0.70 -6.24
CA ILE A 134 4.17 -1.29 -7.29
C ILE A 134 4.33 -2.77 -6.97
N HIS A 135 4.17 -3.61 -7.99
CA HIS A 135 4.37 -5.05 -7.88
C HIS A 135 5.24 -5.57 -9.02
N THR A 136 6.51 -5.80 -8.73
CA THR A 136 7.53 -6.14 -9.75
C THR A 136 8.35 -7.37 -9.38
N GLY A 137 9.19 -7.83 -10.30
CA GLY A 137 10.23 -8.83 -10.05
C GLY A 137 11.51 -8.19 -9.52
N GLU A 138 12.64 -8.55 -10.13
CA GLU A 138 13.90 -7.82 -9.94
C GLU A 138 13.84 -6.48 -10.68
N MET A 139 14.32 -5.41 -10.05
CA MET A 139 14.43 -4.08 -10.66
C MET A 139 15.84 -3.53 -10.44
N LYS A 140 16.49 -3.11 -11.53
CA LYS A 140 17.77 -2.39 -11.54
C LYS A 140 17.51 -0.89 -11.60
N LYS A 141 18.56 -0.10 -11.33
CA LYS A 141 18.47 1.37 -11.35
C LYS A 141 17.94 1.94 -12.68
N MET A 142 18.31 1.34 -13.81
CA MET A 142 17.95 1.82 -15.15
C MET A 142 16.55 1.39 -15.60
N ASP A 143 15.91 0.46 -14.89
CA ASP A 143 14.59 -0.08 -15.24
C ASP A 143 13.46 0.85 -14.76
N TRP A 144 13.80 1.85 -13.94
CA TRP A 144 12.84 2.79 -13.37
C TRP A 144 12.53 3.94 -14.31
N LEU A 145 11.24 4.25 -14.44
CA LEU A 145 10.76 5.46 -15.10
C LEU A 145 11.08 6.70 -14.28
N THR A 146 11.27 7.85 -14.94
CA THR A 146 11.29 9.14 -14.27
C THR A 146 9.86 9.59 -14.03
N MET A 147 9.42 9.58 -12.77
CA MET A 147 8.08 10.03 -12.39
C MET A 147 8.17 11.25 -11.47
N ASP A 148 7.25 12.19 -11.63
CA ASP A 148 7.04 13.30 -10.70
C ASP A 148 5.77 13.05 -9.88
N LEU A 149 5.91 12.93 -8.56
CA LEU A 149 4.89 12.45 -7.64
C LEU A 149 4.72 13.42 -6.46
N PRO A 150 4.35 14.69 -6.72
CA PRO A 150 4.38 15.76 -5.72
C PRO A 150 3.38 15.57 -4.57
N LYS A 151 2.35 14.73 -4.76
CA LYS A 151 1.29 14.45 -3.78
C LYS A 151 1.42 13.08 -3.11
N ALA A 152 2.43 12.28 -3.47
CA ALA A 152 2.60 10.94 -2.94
C ALA A 152 2.96 10.98 -1.45
N GLU A 153 2.15 10.29 -0.65
CA GLU A 153 2.33 10.16 0.80
C GLU A 153 2.69 8.73 1.20
N VAL A 154 2.27 7.74 0.40
CA VAL A 154 2.57 6.32 0.65
C VAL A 154 3.09 5.66 -0.61
N LEU A 155 4.23 4.97 -0.47
CA LEU A 155 4.78 4.10 -1.51
C LEU A 155 4.82 2.66 -0.98
N ILE A 156 4.09 1.77 -1.65
CA ILE A 156 4.09 0.33 -1.39
C ILE A 156 4.85 -0.36 -2.52
N ILE A 157 5.94 -1.04 -2.18
CA ILE A 157 6.76 -1.80 -3.12
C ILE A 157 6.69 -3.26 -2.74
N LYS A 158 6.09 -4.05 -3.63
CA LYS A 158 6.04 -5.51 -3.54
C LYS A 158 6.96 -6.06 -4.60
N PHE A 159 7.93 -6.88 -4.21
CA PHE A 159 8.88 -7.44 -5.16
C PHE A 159 9.20 -8.90 -4.88
N PHE A 160 9.74 -9.57 -5.90
CA PHE A 160 10.18 -10.95 -5.84
C PHE A 160 11.60 -11.05 -6.38
N ALA A 161 12.60 -10.78 -5.53
CA ALA A 161 14.01 -10.82 -5.89
C ALA A 161 14.92 -10.89 -4.65
N THR A 162 16.17 -11.31 -4.83
CA THR A 162 17.22 -11.26 -3.78
C THR A 162 18.01 -9.96 -3.80
N THR A 163 17.90 -9.16 -4.87
CA THR A 163 18.47 -7.81 -4.95
C THR A 163 17.42 -6.90 -5.59
N TYR A 164 17.22 -5.72 -5.01
CA TYR A 164 16.24 -4.78 -5.52
C TYR A 164 16.72 -3.34 -5.36
N PHE A 165 16.68 -2.57 -6.45
CA PHE A 165 16.94 -1.14 -6.39
C PHE A 165 15.65 -0.38 -6.14
N LEU A 166 15.63 0.43 -5.08
CA LEU A 166 14.51 1.33 -4.83
C LEU A 166 14.40 2.39 -5.94
N PRO A 167 13.17 2.78 -6.30
CA PRO A 167 12.92 3.73 -7.36
C PRO A 167 13.60 5.07 -7.11
N PRO A 168 14.43 5.59 -8.04
CA PRO A 168 15.06 6.90 -7.91
C PRO A 168 14.05 8.05 -7.76
N PHE A 169 12.84 7.91 -8.31
CA PHE A 169 11.79 8.91 -8.20
C PHE A 169 11.25 9.11 -6.77
N ILE A 170 11.67 8.31 -5.77
CA ILE A 170 11.38 8.61 -4.35
C ILE A 170 11.86 10.04 -4.01
N HIS A 171 12.94 10.52 -4.63
CA HIS A 171 13.40 11.90 -4.47
C HIS A 171 12.40 12.96 -4.97
N ASN A 172 11.48 12.57 -5.84
CA ASN A 172 10.41 13.42 -6.37
C ASN A 172 9.09 13.23 -5.59
N MET A 173 9.14 12.65 -4.37
CA MET A 173 8.01 12.50 -3.46
C MET A 173 8.22 13.34 -2.18
N PRO A 174 8.09 14.67 -2.24
CA PRO A 174 8.37 15.55 -1.10
C PRO A 174 7.42 15.36 0.10
N ARG A 175 6.29 14.65 -0.10
CA ARG A 175 5.28 14.39 0.92
C ARG A 175 5.28 12.95 1.43
N LEU A 176 6.25 12.13 1.03
CA LEU A 176 6.30 10.72 1.43
C LEU A 176 6.40 10.60 2.95
N ARG A 177 5.42 9.93 3.56
CA ARG A 177 5.35 9.65 5.00
C ARG A 177 5.58 8.18 5.32
N ALA A 178 5.11 7.28 4.46
CA ALA A 178 5.27 5.84 4.65
C ALA A 178 5.87 5.16 3.41
N LEU A 179 6.89 4.34 3.63
CA LEU A 179 7.48 3.45 2.63
C LEU A 179 7.32 2.00 3.11
N ILE A 180 6.43 1.26 2.45
CA ILE A 180 6.13 -0.13 2.79
C ILE A 180 6.82 -1.01 1.75
N VAL A 181 7.78 -1.82 2.20
CA VAL A 181 8.58 -2.68 1.31
C VAL A 181 8.36 -4.14 1.69
N ILE A 182 7.79 -4.91 0.76
CA ILE A 182 7.39 -6.30 0.96
C ILE A 182 8.13 -7.18 -0.05
N ASN A 183 9.02 -8.03 0.46
CA ASN A 183 9.65 -9.07 -0.33
C ASN A 183 8.83 -10.36 -0.24
N HIS A 184 8.37 -10.87 -1.38
CA HIS A 184 7.68 -12.16 -1.46
C HIS A 184 8.60 -13.34 -1.76
N HIS A 185 9.91 -13.08 -1.95
CA HIS A 185 10.91 -14.12 -2.10
C HIS A 185 11.19 -14.81 -0.76
N SER A 186 11.50 -16.11 -0.78
CA SER A 186 11.78 -16.91 0.43
C SER A 186 13.14 -16.62 1.06
N GLN A 187 14.05 -16.00 0.31
CA GLN A 187 15.38 -15.60 0.79
C GLN A 187 15.44 -14.10 1.06
N ASN A 188 16.36 -13.71 1.96
CA ASN A 188 16.66 -12.32 2.27
C ASN A 188 17.05 -11.55 1.01
N ALA A 189 16.60 -10.29 0.92
CA ALA A 189 16.90 -9.40 -0.18
C ALA A 189 17.83 -8.26 0.24
N THR A 190 18.72 -7.86 -0.66
CA THR A 190 19.53 -6.66 -0.53
C THR A 190 18.81 -5.48 -1.20
N LEU A 191 18.39 -4.51 -0.41
CA LEU A 191 17.83 -3.25 -0.92
C LEU A 191 18.95 -2.24 -1.20
N ARG A 192 18.91 -1.64 -2.39
CA ARG A 192 19.88 -0.62 -2.84
C ARG A 192 19.17 0.71 -3.08
N ASN A 193 19.95 1.80 -3.10
CA ASN A 193 19.45 3.17 -3.30
C ASN A 193 18.59 3.73 -2.14
N LEU A 194 18.81 3.24 -0.92
CA LEU A 194 18.29 3.84 0.31
C LEU A 194 19.08 5.11 0.64
N SER A 195 18.79 6.19 -0.07
CA SER A 195 19.24 7.53 0.32
C SER A 195 18.18 8.14 1.25
N ILE A 196 18.11 7.62 2.48
CA ILE A 196 17.17 8.11 3.51
C ILE A 196 17.56 9.54 3.84
N ARG A 197 16.66 10.49 3.60
CA ARG A 197 16.78 11.85 4.14
C ARG A 197 16.32 11.75 5.60
N SER A 198 17.28 11.61 6.51
CA SER A 198 17.02 11.44 7.95
C SER A 198 16.23 12.63 8.49
N ASN A 199 14.92 12.50 8.59
CA ASN A 199 14.10 13.25 9.53
C ASN A 199 13.11 12.25 10.13
N ASN A 200 13.45 11.78 11.32
CA ASN A 200 12.64 10.99 12.26
C ASN A 200 12.13 9.65 11.73
N ILE A 201 12.97 8.62 11.81
CA ILE A 201 12.51 7.23 11.89
C ILE A 201 12.46 6.89 13.38
N ASN A 202 11.26 6.73 13.94
CA ASN A 202 11.09 5.94 15.15
C ASN A 202 11.05 4.47 14.70
N LEU A 203 12.11 3.74 15.04
CA LEU A 203 12.19 2.28 14.98
C LEU A 203 11.47 1.68 16.19
#